data_AF-A0A969I8Z0-F1
#
_entry.id   AF-A0A969I8Z0-F1
#
_cell.length_a   1.000
_cell.length_b   1.000
_cell.length_c   1.000
_cell.angle_alpha   90.00
_cell.angle_beta   90.00
_cell.angle_gamma   90.00
#
_symmetry.space_group_name_H-M   'P 1'
#
loop_
_entity.id
_entity.type
_entity.pdbx_description
1 polymer ?
#
loop_
_entity_poly.entity_id
_entity_poly.type
_entity_poly.pdbx_seq_one_letter_code
_entity_poly.pdbx_strand_id
1 'polypeptide(L)'
;MRIEIAGQGNARAPTLGGTGVEVARAVHACHQQTIDQGLTQLAVPGLDRETLEPVLTYCAELRCEADKATCIGCKRHMDVQGIDTLDAFIARHKEIVVDTTGVRLLGQGTETLHTPCLETLARTWSGENYWFWARRVLRKLRHGIRRAHMRGEAVAERGETPAVILVEPQLAENIGMVARACANFGLDELRLVAPRDGWPNEKARIAASGANYIIEDAQAYDSITSAVGDLNWVAMTTARQRDLRKPVLTPEQAVAEMRSRIAAGERVGIVFGRERNGLETLEIAEADAIVMIPVNARFASLNLAQAVLLLGYEWMKTSATASLGRVTTYEEPVAAGMNLGDTRPATHGELSGFFDHLEQELERLGYFNPPEKRPTTVQSIRSMFVRMHATEQEVRTLRGIVAGLAKGKGRSRKAP
;
A
#
# COMPACT_ATOMS: atom_id res chain seq x y z
N MET A 1 -30.01 12.43 6.06
CA MET A 1 -29.68 13.82 6.46
C MET A 1 -29.63 14.69 5.20
N ARG A 2 -30.29 15.85 5.18
CA ARG A 2 -30.19 16.83 4.07
C ARG A 2 -29.05 17.81 4.35
N ILE A 3 -28.44 18.33 3.28
CA ILE A 3 -27.38 19.32 3.37
C ILE A 3 -27.98 20.68 3.01
N GLU A 4 -27.71 21.67 3.84
CA GLU A 4 -28.14 23.05 3.68
C GLU A 4 -26.90 23.94 3.54
N ILE A 5 -27.03 25.05 2.82
CA ILE A 5 -25.95 26.05 2.75
C ILE A 5 -26.29 27.17 3.72
N ALA A 6 -25.53 27.24 4.81
CA ALA A 6 -25.64 28.31 5.79
C ALA A 6 -24.68 29.46 5.46
N GLY A 7 -25.05 30.70 5.79
CA GLY A 7 -24.22 31.89 5.61
C GLY A 7 -24.53 32.71 4.34
N GLN A 8 -23.88 33.87 4.21
CA GLN A 8 -24.01 34.82 3.08
C GLN A 8 -22.62 35.22 2.55
N GLY A 9 -22.54 35.59 1.27
CA GLY A 9 -21.29 36.02 0.64
C GLY A 9 -20.23 34.91 0.56
N ASN A 10 -18.97 35.23 0.89
CA ASN A 10 -17.84 34.28 0.87
C ASN A 10 -17.81 33.32 2.08
N ALA A 11 -18.70 33.50 3.06
CA ALA A 11 -18.79 32.68 4.27
C ALA A 11 -19.88 31.59 4.18
N ARG A 12 -20.21 31.14 2.97
CA ARG A 12 -21.21 30.09 2.73
C ARG A 12 -20.61 28.73 3.04
N ALA A 13 -21.17 28.00 4.01
CA ALA A 13 -20.70 26.68 4.43
C ALA A 13 -21.81 25.62 4.32
N PRO A 14 -21.50 24.40 3.85
CA PRO A 14 -22.46 23.32 3.84
C PRO A 14 -22.60 22.71 5.24
N THR A 15 -23.83 22.63 5.74
CA THR A 15 -24.18 22.14 7.07
C THR A 15 -25.21 21.01 6.99
N LEU A 16 -25.26 20.19 8.04
CA LEU A 16 -26.30 19.18 8.24
C LEU A 16 -27.60 19.90 8.64
N GLY A 17 -28.65 19.72 7.84
CA GLY A 17 -29.87 20.52 7.90
C GLY A 17 -30.49 20.57 9.29
N GLY A 18 -30.84 21.77 9.75
CA GLY A 18 -31.42 22.01 11.08
C GLY A 18 -30.48 21.85 12.28
N THR A 19 -29.18 21.55 12.09
CA THR A 19 -28.24 21.28 13.21
C THR A 19 -27.09 22.28 13.29
N GLY A 20 -26.79 23.00 12.21
CA GLY A 20 -25.65 23.91 12.12
C GLY A 20 -24.27 23.23 12.10
N VAL A 21 -24.20 21.90 12.15
CA VAL A 21 -22.92 21.17 12.09
C VAL A 21 -22.40 21.15 10.65
N GLU A 22 -21.19 21.65 10.43
CA GLU A 22 -20.56 21.61 9.11
C GLU A 22 -20.27 20.19 8.62
N VAL A 23 -20.39 19.98 7.31
CA VAL A 23 -20.05 18.71 6.65
C VAL A 23 -18.60 18.29 6.95
N ALA A 24 -17.65 19.23 6.97
CA ALA A 24 -16.25 18.94 7.29
C ALA A 24 -16.06 18.36 8.71
N ARG A 25 -16.84 18.85 9.68
CA ARG A 25 -16.79 18.35 11.06
C ARG A 25 -17.29 16.91 11.15
N ALA A 26 -18.35 16.59 10.41
CA ALA A 26 -18.87 15.22 10.33
C ALA A 26 -17.85 14.26 9.68
N VAL A 27 -17.23 14.69 8.58
CA VAL A 27 -16.15 13.94 7.90
C VAL A 27 -14.95 13.73 8.82
N HIS A 28 -14.52 14.77 9.53
CA HIS A 28 -13.36 14.71 10.42
C HIS A 28 -13.57 13.70 11.55
N ALA A 29 -14.69 13.79 12.26
CA ALA A 29 -15.00 12.90 13.39
C ALA A 29 -15.06 11.43 12.96
N CYS A 30 -15.71 11.15 11.83
CA CYS A 30 -15.82 9.78 11.30
C CYS A 30 -14.51 9.28 10.64
N HIS A 31 -13.56 10.18 10.35
CA HIS A 31 -12.25 9.80 9.83
C HIS A 31 -11.25 9.48 10.94
N GLN A 32 -11.17 10.34 11.96
CA GLN A 32 -10.23 10.22 13.09
C GLN A 32 -10.51 9.03 14.00
N GLN A 33 -11.77 8.56 14.02
CA GLN A 33 -12.22 7.44 14.85
C GLN A 33 -12.92 6.38 14.01
N THR A 34 -13.48 5.35 14.66
CA THR A 34 -14.46 4.49 14.00
C THR A 34 -15.72 5.30 13.65
N ILE A 35 -16.49 4.84 12.67
CA ILE A 35 -17.71 5.55 12.25
C ILE A 35 -18.68 5.71 13.43
N ASP A 36 -18.87 4.65 14.23
CA ASP A 36 -19.80 4.69 15.38
C ASP A 36 -19.34 5.62 16.49
N GLN A 37 -18.05 5.63 16.80
CA GLN A 37 -17.48 6.56 17.77
C GLN A 37 -17.58 8.01 17.29
N GLY A 38 -17.29 8.27 16.00
CA GLY A 38 -17.43 9.58 15.40
C GLY A 38 -18.88 10.08 15.42
N LEU A 39 -19.85 9.23 15.08
CA LEU A 39 -21.28 9.55 15.15
C LEU A 39 -21.73 9.84 16.59
N THR A 40 -21.28 9.02 17.55
CA THR A 40 -21.58 9.20 18.97
C THR A 40 -20.99 10.50 19.51
N GLN A 41 -19.76 10.84 19.12
CA GLN A 41 -19.09 12.08 19.52
C GLN A 41 -19.79 13.32 18.97
N LEU A 42 -20.27 13.26 17.72
CA LEU A 42 -21.00 14.37 17.10
C LEU A 42 -22.36 14.59 17.78
N ALA A 43 -23.00 13.53 18.25
CA ALA A 43 -24.30 13.54 18.93
C ALA A 43 -25.38 14.33 18.14
N VAL A 44 -25.32 14.28 16.82
CA VAL A 44 -26.25 15.02 15.94
C VAL A 44 -27.55 14.22 15.79
N PRO A 45 -28.72 14.78 16.16
CA PRO A 45 -30.00 14.10 16.02
C PRO A 45 -30.27 13.71 14.56
N GLY A 46 -30.60 12.43 14.32
CA GLY A 46 -30.90 11.92 12.98
C GLY A 46 -29.68 11.74 12.07
N LEU A 47 -28.45 11.82 12.61
CA LEU A 47 -27.22 11.39 11.93
C LEU A 47 -26.80 10.00 12.43
N ASP A 48 -26.92 9.03 11.56
CA ASP A 48 -26.58 7.62 11.73
C ASP A 48 -25.81 7.11 10.50
N ARG A 49 -25.50 5.81 10.44
CA ARG A 49 -24.75 5.24 9.31
C ARG A 49 -25.45 5.43 7.96
N GLU A 50 -26.77 5.28 7.89
CA GLU A 50 -27.53 5.40 6.62
C GLU A 50 -27.59 6.86 6.15
N THR A 51 -27.81 7.76 7.10
CA THR A 51 -27.95 9.19 6.82
C THR A 51 -26.62 9.92 6.66
N LEU A 52 -25.50 9.30 7.08
CA LEU A 52 -24.12 9.77 6.88
C LEU A 52 -23.64 9.60 5.43
N GLU A 53 -24.08 8.56 4.72
CA GLU A 53 -23.62 8.30 3.35
C GLU A 53 -23.87 9.48 2.38
N PRO A 54 -25.06 10.10 2.33
CA PRO A 54 -25.30 11.29 1.51
C PRO A 54 -24.40 12.48 1.88
N VAL A 55 -24.10 12.65 3.18
CA VAL A 55 -23.22 13.71 3.70
C VAL A 55 -21.79 13.53 3.19
N LEU A 56 -21.28 12.31 3.29
CA LEU A 56 -19.95 11.97 2.81
C LEU A 56 -19.86 12.06 1.29
N THR A 57 -20.88 11.63 0.57
CA THR A 57 -20.96 11.71 -0.89
C THR A 57 -20.87 13.14 -1.39
N TYR A 58 -21.60 14.07 -0.76
CA TYR A 58 -21.54 15.49 -1.08
C TYR A 58 -20.12 16.06 -0.97
N CYS A 59 -19.40 15.73 0.10
CA CYS A 59 -18.02 16.18 0.29
C CYS A 59 -17.04 15.48 -0.67
N ALA A 60 -17.20 14.17 -0.87
CA ALA A 60 -16.35 13.33 -1.70
C ALA A 60 -16.38 13.70 -3.19
N GLU A 61 -17.55 14.13 -3.68
CA GLU A 61 -17.79 14.58 -5.06
C GLU A 61 -17.63 16.09 -5.23
N LEU A 62 -17.19 16.80 -4.19
CA LEU A 62 -17.00 18.25 -4.22
C LEU A 62 -18.26 19.02 -4.62
N ARG A 63 -19.47 18.55 -4.29
CA ARG A 63 -20.72 19.23 -4.69
C ARG A 63 -20.82 20.67 -4.19
N CYS A 64 -20.07 21.00 -3.14
CA CYS A 64 -19.87 22.36 -2.66
C CYS A 64 -19.32 23.35 -3.72
N GLU A 65 -18.70 22.87 -4.81
CA GLU A 65 -18.30 23.72 -5.95
C GLU A 65 -19.52 24.37 -6.60
N ALA A 66 -20.50 23.54 -6.97
CA ALA A 66 -21.72 23.96 -7.65
C ALA A 66 -22.54 24.87 -6.73
N ASP A 67 -22.55 24.56 -5.44
CA ASP A 67 -23.26 25.34 -4.43
C ASP A 67 -22.54 26.63 -4.04
N LYS A 68 -21.32 26.87 -4.53
CA LYS A 68 -20.45 28.01 -4.18
C LYS A 68 -20.32 28.15 -2.65
N ALA A 69 -19.96 27.06 -2.00
CA ALA A 69 -19.80 26.95 -0.56
C ALA A 69 -18.46 26.29 -0.19
N THR A 70 -17.94 26.59 1.01
CA THR A 70 -16.69 26.01 1.54
C THR A 70 -16.80 25.81 3.05
N CYS A 71 -16.26 24.71 3.56
CA CYS A 71 -16.21 24.46 5.01
C CYS A 71 -14.99 25.13 5.65
N ILE A 72 -15.13 25.57 6.89
CA ILE A 72 -14.01 26.14 7.66
C ILE A 72 -12.94 25.05 7.87
N GLY A 73 -11.67 25.44 7.71
CA GLY A 73 -10.52 24.55 7.80
C GLY A 73 -10.32 23.62 6.58
N CYS A 74 -11.15 23.73 5.54
CA CYS A 74 -10.93 23.00 4.29
C CYS A 74 -9.87 23.72 3.45
N LYS A 75 -8.96 23.00 2.80
CA LYS A 75 -7.99 23.61 1.88
C LYS A 75 -8.66 24.49 0.82
N ARG A 76 -9.80 24.03 0.29
CA ARG A 76 -10.62 24.80 -0.66
C ARG A 76 -11.08 26.16 -0.13
N HIS A 77 -11.37 26.26 1.16
CA HIS A 77 -11.76 27.53 1.78
C HIS A 77 -10.62 28.54 1.67
N MET A 78 -9.38 28.09 1.86
CA MET A 78 -8.18 28.91 1.70
C MET A 78 -7.93 29.26 0.24
N ASP A 79 -8.06 28.30 -0.68
CA ASP A 79 -7.88 28.52 -2.11
C ASP A 79 -8.88 29.56 -2.67
N VAL A 80 -10.16 29.45 -2.32
CA VAL A 80 -11.20 30.43 -2.71
C VAL A 80 -10.93 31.80 -2.13
N GLN A 81 -10.30 31.84 -0.95
CA GLN A 81 -9.89 33.05 -0.30
C GLN A 81 -8.56 33.63 -0.83
N GLY A 82 -7.83 32.92 -1.67
CA GLY A 82 -6.50 33.34 -2.15
C GLY A 82 -5.44 33.33 -1.06
N ILE A 83 -5.54 32.41 -0.09
CA ILE A 83 -4.57 32.24 1.00
C ILE A 83 -3.71 31.03 0.68
N ASP A 84 -2.51 31.28 0.15
CA ASP A 84 -1.54 30.26 -0.27
C ASP A 84 -0.30 30.19 0.65
N THR A 85 -0.13 31.18 1.51
CA THR A 85 1.00 31.33 2.42
C THR A 85 0.56 31.68 3.83
N LEU A 86 1.39 31.32 4.82
CA LEU A 86 1.17 31.70 6.22
C LEU A 86 1.11 33.24 6.38
N ASP A 87 1.93 33.99 5.65
CA ASP A 87 1.93 35.45 5.70
C ASP A 87 0.61 36.04 5.18
N ALA A 88 0.05 35.49 4.10
CA ALA A 88 -1.26 35.89 3.59
C ALA A 88 -2.38 35.59 4.61
N PHE A 89 -2.27 34.47 5.35
CA PHE A 89 -3.21 34.12 6.41
C PHE A 89 -3.09 35.07 7.61
N ILE A 90 -1.87 35.37 8.05
CA ILE A 90 -1.61 36.32 9.15
C ILE A 90 -2.16 37.70 8.78
N ALA A 91 -1.92 38.18 7.56
CA ALA A 91 -2.35 39.50 7.11
C ALA A 91 -3.87 39.74 7.24
N ARG A 92 -4.69 38.67 7.20
CA ARG A 92 -6.16 38.76 7.34
C ARG A 92 -6.68 38.85 8.76
N HIS A 93 -5.83 38.62 9.74
CA HIS A 93 -6.19 38.73 11.15
C HIS A 93 -5.60 40.02 11.70
N LYS A 94 -6.27 40.63 12.66
CA LYS A 94 -5.67 41.69 13.48
C LYS A 94 -4.49 41.10 14.26
N GLU A 95 -4.72 39.94 14.83
CA GLU A 95 -3.76 39.23 15.66
C GLU A 95 -4.08 37.75 15.74
N ILE A 96 -3.06 36.89 15.76
CA ILE A 96 -3.17 35.47 16.06
C ILE A 96 -2.36 35.18 17.33
N VAL A 97 -3.02 34.66 18.36
CA VAL A 97 -2.41 34.34 19.67
C VAL A 97 -2.27 32.82 19.79
N VAL A 98 -1.03 32.36 19.99
CA VAL A 98 -0.72 30.94 20.25
C VAL A 98 -0.65 30.71 21.76
N ASP A 99 -1.68 30.09 22.32
CA ASP A 99 -1.88 30.03 23.77
C ASP A 99 -0.75 29.29 24.51
N THR A 100 -0.24 28.18 23.96
CA THR A 100 0.83 27.40 24.63
C THR A 100 2.18 28.11 24.69
N THR A 101 2.48 28.96 23.71
CA THR A 101 3.81 29.58 23.59
C THR A 101 3.80 31.09 23.85
N GLY A 102 2.61 31.70 23.94
CA GLY A 102 2.44 33.15 24.05
C GLY A 102 2.84 33.91 22.79
N VAL A 103 3.12 33.23 21.67
CA VAL A 103 3.51 33.87 20.41
C VAL A 103 2.31 34.63 19.85
N ARG A 104 2.52 35.90 19.50
CA ARG A 104 1.51 36.77 18.90
C ARG A 104 1.97 37.17 17.50
N LEU A 105 1.18 36.80 16.49
CA LEU A 105 1.43 37.14 15.09
C LEU A 105 0.47 38.27 14.71
N LEU A 106 1.02 39.43 14.36
CA LEU A 106 0.24 40.62 14.03
C LEU A 106 -0.01 40.70 12.53
N GLY A 107 -1.24 41.01 12.15
CA GLY A 107 -1.63 41.22 10.76
C GLY A 107 -2.37 42.55 10.56
N GLN A 108 -3.05 42.67 9.42
CA GLN A 108 -3.73 43.88 8.98
C GLN A 108 -5.26 43.75 9.00
N GLY A 109 -5.77 42.64 9.52
CA GLY A 109 -7.20 42.37 9.60
C GLY A 109 -7.89 42.99 10.81
N THR A 110 -9.15 42.60 11.02
CA THR A 110 -10.00 43.09 12.12
C THR A 110 -10.23 42.07 13.23
N GLU A 111 -10.04 40.78 12.95
CA GLU A 111 -10.38 39.69 13.86
C GLU A 111 -9.15 39.16 14.62
N THR A 112 -9.32 38.79 15.88
CA THR A 112 -8.29 38.11 16.68
C THR A 112 -8.58 36.62 16.72
N LEU A 113 -7.61 35.80 16.28
CA LEU A 113 -7.69 34.35 16.29
C LEU A 113 -6.87 33.79 17.46
N HIS A 114 -7.49 32.94 18.28
CA HIS A 114 -6.79 32.15 19.30
C HIS A 114 -6.55 30.73 18.79
N THR A 115 -5.34 30.23 18.96
CA THR A 115 -4.96 28.86 18.61
C THR A 115 -4.21 28.23 19.77
N PRO A 116 -4.53 26.98 20.15
CA PRO A 116 -3.91 26.35 21.31
C PRO A 116 -2.41 26.15 21.11
N CYS A 117 -1.96 25.79 19.90
CA CYS A 117 -0.54 25.56 19.61
C CYS A 117 -0.19 25.89 18.14
N LEU A 118 1.12 25.93 17.83
CA LEU A 118 1.63 26.16 16.47
C LEU A 118 1.20 25.08 15.48
N GLU A 119 1.06 23.83 15.92
CA GLU A 119 0.59 22.74 15.06
C GLU A 119 -0.88 22.96 14.65
N THR A 120 -1.73 23.40 15.59
CA THR A 120 -3.12 23.74 15.29
C THR A 120 -3.21 24.93 14.34
N LEU A 121 -2.35 25.93 14.52
CA LEU A 121 -2.22 27.05 13.60
C LEU A 121 -1.85 26.57 12.20
N ALA A 122 -0.81 25.73 12.09
CA ALA A 122 -0.33 25.18 10.83
C ALA A 122 -1.44 24.45 10.06
N ARG A 123 -2.22 23.62 10.76
CA ARG A 123 -3.35 22.89 10.17
C ARG A 123 -4.50 23.82 9.78
N THR A 124 -4.73 24.86 10.57
CA THR A 124 -5.81 25.83 10.33
C THR A 124 -5.57 26.56 9.02
N TRP A 125 -4.38 27.11 8.78
CA TRP A 125 -4.11 27.91 7.57
C TRP A 125 -3.82 27.06 6.33
N SER A 126 -3.19 25.89 6.47
CA SER A 126 -2.92 25.00 5.31
C SER A 126 -4.18 24.32 4.79
N GLY A 127 -5.16 24.13 5.67
CA GLY A 127 -6.43 23.49 5.38
C GLY A 127 -6.30 22.00 5.08
N GLU A 128 -7.34 21.25 5.43
CA GLU A 128 -7.39 19.79 5.24
C GLU A 128 -8.16 19.45 3.96
N ASN A 129 -7.75 18.37 3.29
CA ASN A 129 -8.45 17.84 2.13
C ASN A 129 -9.64 16.98 2.56
N TYR A 130 -10.68 17.60 3.12
CA TYR A 130 -11.84 16.88 3.64
C TYR A 130 -12.53 15.98 2.61
N TRP A 131 -12.54 16.34 1.32
CA TRP A 131 -13.09 15.48 0.26
C TRP A 131 -12.38 14.12 0.18
N PHE A 132 -11.07 14.09 0.44
CA PHE A 132 -10.26 12.89 0.45
C PHE A 132 -10.61 12.01 1.66
N TRP A 133 -10.75 12.62 2.83
CA TRP A 133 -11.22 11.93 4.03
C TRP A 133 -12.64 11.41 3.87
N ALA A 134 -13.53 12.20 3.26
CA ALA A 134 -14.91 11.81 2.98
C ALA A 134 -14.97 10.58 2.07
N ARG A 135 -14.16 10.50 1.01
CA ARG A 135 -14.03 9.29 0.18
C ARG A 135 -13.60 8.08 1.00
N ARG A 136 -12.65 8.26 1.93
CA ARG A 136 -12.14 7.18 2.78
C ARG A 136 -13.19 6.70 3.78
N VAL A 137 -13.93 7.60 4.41
CA VAL A 137 -15.03 7.25 5.33
C VAL A 137 -16.20 6.64 4.56
N LEU A 138 -16.55 7.17 3.38
CA LEU A 138 -17.63 6.65 2.54
C LEU A 138 -17.35 5.22 2.11
N ARG A 139 -16.10 4.90 1.78
CA ARG A 139 -15.66 3.53 1.49
C ARG A 139 -15.76 2.63 2.72
N LYS A 140 -15.30 3.09 3.90
CA LYS A 140 -15.48 2.35 5.17
C LYS A 140 -16.97 2.09 5.46
N LEU A 141 -17.83 3.05 5.14
CA LEU A 141 -19.27 2.99 5.39
C LEU A 141 -19.97 1.99 4.45
N ARG A 142 -19.68 2.06 3.14
CA ARG A 142 -20.26 1.19 2.11
C ARG A 142 -19.74 -0.25 2.13
N HIS A 143 -18.46 -0.41 2.45
CA HIS A 143 -17.75 -1.67 2.22
C HIS A 143 -17.04 -2.22 3.47
N GLY A 144 -17.18 -1.55 4.61
CA GLY A 144 -16.40 -1.86 5.82
C GLY A 144 -14.94 -1.41 5.69
N ILE A 145 -14.20 -1.45 6.81
CA ILE A 145 -12.74 -1.18 6.84
C ILE A 145 -11.97 -2.17 5.93
N ARG A 146 -12.59 -3.33 5.64
CA ARG A 146 -12.06 -4.53 5.00
C ARG A 146 -11.82 -4.46 3.48
N ARG A 147 -12.40 -3.51 2.73
CA ARG A 147 -12.56 -3.67 1.26
C ARG A 147 -11.94 -2.58 0.37
N ALA A 148 -11.04 -1.75 0.90
CA ALA A 148 -10.36 -0.73 0.10
C ALA A 148 -8.86 -1.03 0.01
N HIS A 149 -8.38 -1.36 -1.20
CA HIS A 149 -6.94 -1.37 -1.48
C HIS A 149 -6.35 0.05 -1.27
N MET A 150 -5.02 0.18 -1.11
CA MET A 150 -4.37 1.50 -0.87
C MET A 150 -4.65 2.54 -1.97
N ARG A 151 -5.02 2.11 -3.19
CA ARG A 151 -5.44 2.95 -4.32
C ARG A 151 -6.96 3.06 -4.51
N GLY A 152 -7.77 2.39 -3.69
CA GLY A 152 -9.22 2.41 -3.77
C GLY A 152 -9.85 1.44 -4.76
N GLU A 153 -9.10 0.42 -5.20
CA GLU A 153 -9.61 -0.73 -5.94
C GLU A 153 -10.38 -1.68 -5.00
N ALA A 154 -11.33 -2.44 -5.55
CA ALA A 154 -12.09 -3.44 -4.81
C ALA A 154 -11.16 -4.54 -4.30
N VAL A 155 -11.31 -4.91 -3.03
CA VAL A 155 -10.69 -6.15 -2.50
C VAL A 155 -11.39 -7.35 -3.11
N ALA A 156 -10.65 -8.46 -3.16
CA ALA A 156 -11.09 -9.66 -3.83
C ALA A 156 -12.45 -10.15 -3.28
N GLU A 157 -13.42 -10.45 -4.14
CA GLU A 157 -14.70 -11.03 -3.72
C GLU A 157 -14.52 -12.45 -3.16
N ARG A 158 -15.54 -12.96 -2.45
CA ARG A 158 -15.46 -14.30 -1.82
C ARG A 158 -15.23 -15.37 -2.90
N GLY A 159 -14.05 -15.99 -2.89
CA GLY A 159 -13.60 -16.95 -3.92
C GLY A 159 -12.52 -16.43 -4.87
N GLU A 160 -12.14 -15.16 -4.80
CA GLU A 160 -11.06 -14.59 -5.63
C GLU A 160 -9.65 -14.80 -5.01
N THR A 161 -9.59 -15.25 -3.75
CA THR A 161 -8.37 -15.70 -3.07
C THR A 161 -8.61 -17.04 -2.38
N PRO A 162 -7.57 -17.87 -2.15
CA PRO A 162 -7.73 -19.13 -1.46
C PRO A 162 -8.12 -18.91 0.01
N ALA A 163 -9.04 -19.72 0.53
CA ALA A 163 -9.33 -19.76 1.96
C ALA A 163 -8.12 -20.34 2.72
N VAL A 164 -7.63 -19.61 3.72
CA VAL A 164 -6.59 -20.09 4.66
C VAL A 164 -7.29 -20.76 5.84
N ILE A 165 -7.05 -22.06 6.04
CA ILE A 165 -7.76 -22.86 7.03
C ILE A 165 -6.77 -23.37 8.08
N LEU A 166 -7.00 -23.04 9.35
CA LEU A 166 -6.18 -23.50 10.48
C LEU A 166 -6.93 -24.57 11.26
N VAL A 167 -6.33 -25.77 11.38
CA VAL A 167 -6.89 -26.90 12.11
C VAL A 167 -6.32 -26.96 13.51
N GLU A 168 -7.21 -26.80 14.50
CA GLU A 168 -6.91 -26.84 15.93
C GLU A 168 -5.66 -26.03 16.33
N PRO A 169 -5.55 -24.74 15.92
CA PRO A 169 -4.42 -23.90 16.30
C PRO A 169 -4.30 -23.83 17.83
N GLN A 170 -3.09 -24.04 18.35
CA GLN A 170 -2.85 -24.20 19.78
C GLN A 170 -2.69 -22.89 20.54
N LEU A 171 -2.23 -21.83 19.87
CA LEU A 171 -2.00 -20.52 20.47
C LEU A 171 -2.76 -19.44 19.70
N ALA A 172 -3.57 -18.65 20.40
CA ALA A 172 -4.26 -17.51 19.81
C ALA A 172 -3.29 -16.49 19.16
N GLU A 173 -2.09 -16.30 19.72
CA GLU A 173 -1.06 -15.44 19.16
C GLU A 173 -0.58 -15.93 17.78
N ASN A 174 -0.52 -17.25 17.54
CA ASN A 174 -0.20 -17.80 16.22
C ASN A 174 -1.31 -17.47 15.21
N ILE A 175 -2.58 -17.49 15.61
CA ILE A 175 -3.70 -17.07 14.76
C ILE A 175 -3.53 -15.60 14.36
N GLY A 176 -3.16 -14.73 15.32
CA GLY A 176 -2.85 -13.33 15.05
C GLY A 176 -1.69 -13.15 14.06
N MET A 177 -0.60 -13.90 14.24
CA MET A 177 0.53 -13.87 13.30
C MET A 177 0.15 -14.40 11.91
N VAL A 178 -0.71 -15.42 11.82
CA VAL A 178 -1.28 -15.89 10.55
C VAL A 178 -2.11 -14.80 9.90
N ALA A 179 -3.00 -14.12 10.64
CA ALA A 179 -3.80 -13.03 10.11
C ALA A 179 -2.94 -11.89 9.56
N ARG A 180 -1.82 -11.58 10.23
CA ARG A 180 -0.83 -10.63 9.73
C ARG A 180 -0.17 -11.10 8.43
N ALA A 181 0.19 -12.39 8.34
CA ALA A 181 0.73 -12.96 7.11
C ALA A 181 -0.30 -12.90 5.96
N CYS A 182 -1.57 -13.21 6.24
CA CYS A 182 -2.66 -13.11 5.29
C CYS A 182 -2.81 -11.68 4.75
N ALA A 183 -2.85 -10.69 5.64
CA ALA A 183 -2.92 -9.26 5.29
C ALA A 183 -1.71 -8.79 4.45
N ASN A 184 -0.50 -9.25 4.75
CA ASN A 184 0.71 -8.89 3.99
C ASN A 184 0.64 -9.33 2.52
N PHE A 185 -0.09 -10.42 2.23
CA PHE A 185 -0.12 -11.03 0.91
C PHE A 185 -1.52 -11.06 0.27
N GLY A 186 -2.46 -10.27 0.78
CA GLY A 186 -3.80 -10.15 0.22
C GLY A 186 -4.56 -11.47 0.21
N LEU A 187 -4.46 -12.23 1.30
CA LEU A 187 -5.31 -13.39 1.58
C LEU A 187 -6.38 -12.92 2.57
N ASP A 188 -7.64 -12.88 2.14
CA ASP A 188 -8.68 -12.19 2.91
C ASP A 188 -9.62 -13.14 3.66
N GLU A 189 -9.56 -14.44 3.37
CA GLU A 189 -10.44 -15.45 3.96
C GLU A 189 -9.70 -16.38 4.93
N LEU A 190 -9.95 -16.19 6.23
CA LEU A 190 -9.40 -17.03 7.31
C LEU A 190 -10.51 -17.90 7.93
N ARG A 191 -10.28 -19.22 8.00
CA ARG A 191 -11.18 -20.19 8.64
C ARG A 191 -10.44 -20.91 9.76
N LEU A 192 -11.11 -21.12 10.89
CA LEU A 192 -10.55 -21.75 12.08
C LEU A 192 -11.37 -22.99 12.42
N VAL A 193 -10.75 -24.17 12.46
CA VAL A 193 -11.40 -25.40 12.88
C VAL A 193 -11.04 -25.66 14.33
N ALA A 194 -12.04 -25.69 15.22
CA ALA A 194 -11.90 -26.00 16.64
C ALA A 194 -10.65 -25.34 17.31
N PRO A 195 -10.50 -24.00 17.26
CA PRO A 195 -9.35 -23.33 17.88
C PRO A 195 -9.32 -23.60 19.39
N ARG A 196 -8.17 -24.05 19.91
CA ARG A 196 -8.04 -24.58 21.28
C ARG A 196 -8.44 -23.55 22.36
N ASP A 197 -8.03 -22.30 22.18
CA ASP A 197 -8.29 -21.21 23.12
C ASP A 197 -9.66 -20.53 22.88
N GLY A 198 -10.52 -21.13 22.05
CA GLY A 198 -11.83 -20.60 21.68
C GLY A 198 -11.77 -19.42 20.69
N TRP A 199 -12.94 -19.01 20.21
CA TRP A 199 -13.09 -17.90 19.26
C TRP A 199 -14.38 -17.10 19.55
N PRO A 200 -14.38 -15.75 19.45
CA PRO A 200 -13.26 -14.85 19.14
C PRO A 200 -12.23 -14.74 20.28
N ASN A 201 -10.99 -14.31 19.98
CA ASN A 201 -9.91 -14.24 20.97
C ASN A 201 -9.12 -12.91 20.93
N GLU A 202 -9.02 -12.25 22.09
CA GLU A 202 -8.33 -10.97 22.25
C GLU A 202 -6.83 -11.03 21.94
N LYS A 203 -6.16 -12.12 22.35
CA LYS A 203 -4.72 -12.28 22.13
C LYS A 203 -4.41 -12.38 20.63
N ALA A 204 -5.27 -13.04 19.87
CA ALA A 204 -5.17 -13.11 18.41
C ALA A 204 -5.30 -11.71 17.79
N ARG A 205 -6.24 -10.89 18.27
CA ARG A 205 -6.41 -9.49 17.84
C ARG A 205 -5.16 -8.65 18.12
N ILE A 206 -4.60 -8.73 19.33
CA ILE A 206 -3.38 -7.99 19.68
C ILE A 206 -2.20 -8.42 18.79
N ALA A 207 -2.02 -9.74 18.59
CA ALA A 207 -0.93 -10.29 17.79
C ALA A 207 -1.05 -9.97 16.29
N ALA A 208 -2.25 -9.68 15.77
CA ALA A 208 -2.48 -9.33 14.36
C ALA A 208 -1.89 -7.97 13.96
N SER A 209 -1.53 -7.10 14.91
CA SER A 209 -0.74 -5.88 14.67
C SER A 209 -1.24 -5.03 13.49
N GLY A 210 -2.52 -4.67 13.51
CA GLY A 210 -3.18 -3.87 12.46
C GLY A 210 -3.94 -4.69 11.42
N ALA A 211 -3.72 -6.01 11.35
CA ALA A 211 -4.52 -6.93 10.55
C ALA A 211 -5.81 -7.41 11.27
N ASN A 212 -6.38 -6.58 12.14
CA ASN A 212 -7.56 -6.94 12.96
C ASN A 212 -8.76 -7.29 12.10
N TYR A 213 -8.85 -6.73 10.89
CA TYR A 213 -9.95 -7.02 9.98
C TYR A 213 -10.00 -8.51 9.64
N ILE A 214 -8.90 -9.15 9.26
CA ILE A 214 -8.83 -10.61 9.03
C ILE A 214 -9.33 -11.42 10.24
N ILE A 215 -8.97 -11.00 11.45
CA ILE A 215 -9.43 -11.65 12.70
C ILE A 215 -10.94 -11.49 12.88
N GLU A 216 -11.46 -10.28 12.68
CA GLU A 216 -12.89 -10.00 12.82
C GLU A 216 -13.72 -10.66 11.68
N ASP A 217 -13.14 -10.97 10.52
CA ASP A 217 -13.77 -11.73 9.42
C ASP A 217 -13.72 -13.24 9.63
N ALA A 218 -12.77 -13.72 10.45
CA ALA A 218 -12.48 -15.13 10.52
C ALA A 218 -13.68 -15.94 11.00
N GLN A 219 -13.95 -17.04 10.29
CA GLN A 219 -15.07 -17.92 10.58
C GLN A 219 -14.58 -19.14 11.35
N ALA A 220 -15.23 -19.44 12.47
CA ALA A 220 -14.97 -20.65 13.24
C ALA A 220 -15.89 -21.78 12.80
N TYR A 221 -15.34 -22.98 12.75
CA TYR A 221 -15.99 -24.21 12.32
C TYR A 221 -15.70 -25.32 13.33
N ASP A 222 -16.65 -26.24 13.49
CA ASP A 222 -16.52 -27.37 14.42
C ASP A 222 -15.68 -28.51 13.84
N SER A 223 -15.60 -28.63 12.50
CA SER A 223 -14.88 -29.70 11.82
C SER A 223 -14.24 -29.25 10.50
N ILE A 224 -13.22 -29.99 10.06
CA ILE A 224 -12.58 -29.76 8.75
C ILE A 224 -13.61 -29.89 7.63
N THR A 225 -14.43 -30.94 7.66
CA THR A 225 -15.47 -31.19 6.65
C THR A 225 -16.40 -29.98 6.50
N SER A 226 -16.82 -29.34 7.60
CA SER A 226 -17.62 -28.11 7.53
C SER A 226 -16.83 -26.90 7.01
N ALA A 227 -15.55 -26.81 7.35
CA ALA A 227 -14.67 -25.71 6.95
C ALA A 227 -14.20 -25.81 5.49
N VAL A 228 -14.36 -26.94 4.83
CA VAL A 228 -14.02 -27.11 3.40
C VAL A 228 -15.25 -27.34 2.52
N GLY A 229 -16.45 -27.44 3.10
CA GLY A 229 -17.64 -27.94 2.40
C GLY A 229 -18.13 -27.10 1.21
N ASP A 230 -17.77 -25.82 1.12
CA ASP A 230 -18.07 -24.96 -0.04
C ASP A 230 -16.89 -24.82 -1.03
N LEU A 231 -15.80 -25.55 -0.83
CA LEU A 231 -14.61 -25.51 -1.69
C LEU A 231 -14.65 -26.62 -2.75
N ASN A 232 -14.21 -26.28 -3.95
CA ASN A 232 -14.06 -27.22 -5.07
C ASN A 232 -12.70 -27.94 -5.06
N TRP A 233 -11.68 -27.33 -4.43
CA TRP A 233 -10.34 -27.90 -4.35
C TRP A 233 -9.62 -27.51 -3.05
N VAL A 234 -8.99 -28.50 -2.40
CA VAL A 234 -8.33 -28.34 -1.11
C VAL A 234 -6.90 -28.87 -1.15
N ALA A 235 -5.94 -28.00 -0.87
CA ALA A 235 -4.57 -28.37 -0.58
C ALA A 235 -4.33 -28.51 0.92
N MET A 236 -3.58 -29.52 1.34
CA MET A 236 -3.20 -29.69 2.76
C MET A 236 -1.68 -29.70 2.95
N THR A 237 -1.20 -28.94 3.92
CA THR A 237 0.25 -28.78 4.17
C THR A 237 0.78 -29.84 5.12
N THR A 238 1.95 -30.41 4.82
CA THR A 238 2.65 -31.34 5.72
C THR A 238 4.16 -31.34 5.44
N ALA A 239 4.94 -31.57 6.50
CA ALA A 239 6.39 -31.82 6.38
C ALA A 239 6.72 -33.33 6.34
N ARG A 240 5.74 -34.20 6.61
CA ARG A 240 5.93 -35.64 6.74
C ARG A 240 5.52 -36.34 5.46
N GLN A 241 6.34 -37.29 5.01
CA GLN A 241 5.92 -38.26 4.00
C GLN A 241 4.78 -39.11 4.58
N ARG A 242 3.70 -39.21 3.82
CA ARG A 242 2.54 -40.05 4.14
C ARG A 242 2.33 -41.00 2.97
N ASP A 243 1.95 -42.24 3.26
CA ASP A 243 1.63 -43.24 2.24
C ASP A 243 0.20 -43.00 1.70
N LEU A 244 0.02 -41.87 1.02
CA LEU A 244 -1.23 -41.46 0.41
C LEU A 244 -1.01 -41.28 -1.10
N ARG A 245 -1.88 -41.87 -1.91
CA ARG A 245 -1.86 -41.74 -3.37
C ARG A 245 -2.49 -40.42 -3.80
N LYS A 246 -1.84 -39.30 -3.49
CA LYS A 246 -2.26 -37.95 -3.83
C LYS A 246 -1.12 -37.17 -4.48
N PRO A 247 -1.40 -36.20 -5.37
CA PRO A 247 -0.38 -35.29 -5.89
C PRO A 247 0.36 -34.59 -4.75
N VAL A 248 1.67 -34.51 -4.86
CA VAL A 248 2.53 -33.73 -3.94
C VAL A 248 3.08 -32.54 -4.72
N LEU A 249 2.78 -31.34 -4.23
CA LEU A 249 3.08 -30.08 -4.89
C LEU A 249 4.07 -29.25 -4.04
N THR A 250 4.94 -28.52 -4.72
CA THR A 250 5.68 -27.41 -4.10
C THR A 250 4.73 -26.21 -3.86
N PRO A 251 5.10 -25.24 -3.00
CA PRO A 251 4.33 -24.01 -2.84
C PRO A 251 4.02 -23.29 -4.16
N GLU A 252 5.00 -23.19 -5.05
CA GLU A 252 4.85 -22.58 -6.38
C GLU A 252 3.80 -23.31 -7.23
N GLN A 253 3.87 -24.64 -7.29
CA GLN A 253 2.92 -25.47 -8.04
C GLN A 253 1.50 -25.39 -7.46
N ALA A 254 1.38 -25.42 -6.13
CA ALA A 254 0.09 -25.29 -5.45
C ALA A 254 -0.56 -23.94 -5.71
N VAL A 255 0.22 -22.85 -5.69
CA VAL A 255 -0.28 -21.50 -6.01
C VAL A 255 -0.71 -21.40 -7.47
N ALA A 256 0.07 -21.96 -8.40
CA ALA A 256 -0.29 -21.98 -9.81
C ALA A 256 -1.63 -22.71 -10.06
N GLU A 257 -1.82 -23.87 -9.41
CA GLU A 257 -3.07 -24.65 -9.48
C GLU A 257 -4.25 -23.87 -8.88
N MET A 258 -4.09 -23.29 -7.68
CA MET A 258 -5.13 -22.47 -7.04
C MET A 258 -5.55 -21.28 -7.92
N ARG A 259 -4.59 -20.57 -8.52
CA ARG A 259 -4.88 -19.46 -9.43
C ARG A 259 -5.64 -19.92 -10.67
N SER A 260 -5.24 -21.03 -11.27
CA SER A 260 -5.92 -21.59 -12.45
C SER A 260 -7.38 -21.93 -12.15
N ARG A 261 -7.64 -22.53 -10.98
CA ARG A 261 -8.99 -22.90 -10.53
C ARG A 261 -9.85 -21.69 -10.20
N ILE A 262 -9.30 -20.72 -9.46
CA ILE A 262 -9.99 -19.46 -9.17
C ILE A 262 -10.37 -18.74 -10.47
N ALA A 263 -9.47 -18.72 -11.47
CA ALA A 263 -9.75 -18.14 -12.78
C ALA A 263 -10.87 -18.89 -13.55
N ALA A 264 -11.10 -20.17 -13.24
CA ALA A 264 -12.22 -20.96 -13.74
C ALA A 264 -13.52 -20.80 -12.91
N GLY A 265 -13.52 -19.96 -11.87
CA GLY A 265 -14.66 -19.72 -10.99
C GLY A 265 -14.81 -20.73 -9.84
N GLU A 266 -13.80 -21.58 -9.62
CA GLU A 266 -13.79 -22.53 -8.51
C GLU A 266 -13.36 -21.86 -7.20
N ARG A 267 -13.91 -22.35 -6.08
CA ARG A 267 -13.46 -22.00 -4.73
C ARG A 267 -12.37 -22.96 -4.29
N VAL A 268 -11.28 -22.41 -3.77
CA VAL A 268 -10.14 -23.22 -3.33
C VAL A 268 -9.71 -22.86 -1.92
N GLY A 269 -9.05 -23.78 -1.24
CA GLY A 269 -8.51 -23.53 0.10
C GLY A 269 -7.23 -24.30 0.38
N ILE A 270 -6.49 -23.80 1.36
CA ILE A 270 -5.26 -24.39 1.86
C ILE A 270 -5.32 -24.58 3.36
N VAL A 271 -5.06 -25.81 3.80
CA VAL A 271 -5.20 -26.24 5.19
C VAL A 271 -3.84 -26.40 5.85
N PHE A 272 -3.75 -25.86 7.05
CA PHE A 272 -2.59 -25.94 7.93
C PHE A 272 -2.97 -26.63 9.23
N GLY A 273 -2.14 -27.60 9.63
CA GLY A 273 -2.37 -28.38 10.85
C GLY A 273 -1.80 -27.74 12.11
N ARG A 274 -2.00 -28.47 13.21
CA ARG A 274 -1.53 -28.16 14.56
C ARG A 274 0.00 -27.98 14.59
N GLU A 275 0.50 -27.09 15.43
CA GLU A 275 1.93 -26.73 15.48
C GLU A 275 2.87 -27.90 15.81
N ARG A 276 2.42 -28.83 16.67
CA ARG A 276 3.25 -29.98 17.11
C ARG A 276 3.09 -31.21 16.22
N ASN A 277 1.86 -31.51 15.84
CA ASN A 277 1.50 -32.80 15.25
C ASN A 277 1.18 -32.70 13.75
N GLY A 278 1.01 -31.49 13.22
CA GLY A 278 0.50 -31.25 11.89
C GLY A 278 -0.94 -31.76 11.73
N LEU A 279 -1.26 -32.15 10.50
CA LEU A 279 -2.52 -32.80 10.16
C LEU A 279 -2.41 -34.33 10.38
N GLU A 280 -3.51 -34.90 10.87
CA GLU A 280 -3.71 -36.33 11.00
C GLU A 280 -3.90 -36.98 9.62
N THR A 281 -3.74 -38.31 9.56
CA THR A 281 -3.81 -39.01 8.28
C THR A 281 -5.23 -38.99 7.69
N LEU A 282 -6.26 -39.06 8.55
CA LEU A 282 -7.66 -38.96 8.13
C LEU A 282 -7.99 -37.56 7.61
N GLU A 283 -7.42 -36.51 8.19
CA GLU A 283 -7.59 -35.13 7.72
C GLU A 283 -6.96 -34.96 6.34
N ILE A 284 -5.71 -35.39 6.15
CA ILE A 284 -5.01 -35.32 4.85
C ILE A 284 -5.72 -36.15 3.77
N ALA A 285 -6.46 -37.19 4.16
CA ALA A 285 -7.22 -38.01 3.21
C ALA A 285 -8.33 -37.22 2.49
N GLU A 286 -8.84 -36.13 3.08
CA GLU A 286 -9.83 -35.23 2.46
C GLU A 286 -9.22 -34.26 1.44
N ALA A 287 -7.89 -34.16 1.34
CA ALA A 287 -7.21 -33.23 0.44
C ALA A 287 -7.26 -33.65 -1.03
N ASP A 288 -7.37 -32.72 -1.98
CA ASP A 288 -7.11 -33.00 -3.39
C ASP A 288 -5.61 -33.13 -3.67
N ALA A 289 -4.80 -32.33 -2.98
CA ALA A 289 -3.35 -32.33 -3.11
C ALA A 289 -2.64 -32.09 -1.77
N ILE A 290 -1.41 -32.57 -1.67
CA ILE A 290 -0.53 -32.34 -0.54
C ILE A 290 0.50 -31.27 -0.93
N VAL A 291 0.71 -30.28 -0.07
CA VAL A 291 1.74 -29.26 -0.25
C VAL A 291 2.87 -29.51 0.71
N MET A 292 4.08 -29.68 0.17
CA MET A 292 5.30 -29.88 0.95
C MET A 292 6.28 -28.73 0.67
N ILE A 293 6.58 -27.95 1.72
CA ILE A 293 7.56 -26.86 1.64
C ILE A 293 8.98 -27.47 1.68
N PRO A 294 9.86 -27.19 0.72
CA PRO A 294 11.25 -27.63 0.78
C PRO A 294 11.95 -27.02 1.99
N VAL A 295 12.34 -27.86 2.95
CA VAL A 295 13.02 -27.47 4.19
C VAL A 295 14.22 -28.36 4.45
N ASN A 296 15.13 -27.91 5.32
CA ASN A 296 16.25 -28.75 5.75
C ASN A 296 15.72 -30.01 6.44
N ALA A 297 16.04 -31.20 5.90
CA ALA A 297 15.59 -32.48 6.44
C ALA A 297 16.01 -32.72 7.91
N ARG A 298 17.07 -32.04 8.39
CA ARG A 298 17.50 -32.11 9.80
C ARG A 298 16.58 -31.33 10.75
N PHE A 299 15.78 -30.41 10.23
CA PHE A 299 14.85 -29.59 11.01
C PHE A 299 13.66 -29.14 10.14
N ALA A 300 12.73 -30.06 9.91
CA ALA A 300 11.57 -29.87 9.03
C ALA A 300 10.32 -29.37 9.78
N SER A 301 10.48 -28.42 10.72
CA SER A 301 9.40 -27.91 11.57
C SER A 301 9.30 -26.40 11.45
N LEU A 302 8.45 -25.92 10.54
CA LEU A 302 8.14 -24.49 10.43
C LEU A 302 7.07 -24.08 11.45
N ASN A 303 7.16 -22.86 11.95
CA ASN A 303 6.05 -22.27 12.70
C ASN A 303 4.82 -22.10 11.76
N LEU A 304 3.61 -22.22 12.32
CA LEU A 304 2.35 -22.12 11.58
C LEU A 304 2.27 -20.84 10.72
N ALA A 305 2.56 -19.68 11.31
CA ALA A 305 2.52 -18.41 10.60
C ALA A 305 3.63 -18.30 9.54
N GLN A 306 4.77 -18.96 9.73
CA GLN A 306 5.84 -19.01 8.72
C GLN A 306 5.45 -19.85 7.50
N ALA A 307 4.75 -20.97 7.71
CA ALA A 307 4.23 -21.78 6.62
C ALA A 307 3.19 -21.00 5.79
N VAL A 308 2.27 -20.30 6.46
CA VAL A 308 1.31 -19.40 5.79
C VAL A 308 2.03 -18.28 5.06
N LEU A 309 3.05 -17.66 5.67
CA LEU A 309 3.84 -16.58 5.07
C LEU A 309 4.53 -17.00 3.77
N LEU A 310 5.08 -18.22 3.69
CA LEU A 310 5.72 -18.72 2.47
C LEU A 310 4.71 -18.92 1.34
N LEU A 311 3.55 -19.50 1.65
CA LEU A 311 2.47 -19.70 0.67
C LEU A 311 1.84 -18.37 0.24
N GLY A 312 1.64 -17.44 1.17
CA GLY A 312 1.19 -16.08 0.88
C GLY A 312 2.20 -15.31 0.03
N TYR A 313 3.50 -15.43 0.32
CA TYR A 313 4.53 -14.82 -0.52
C TYR A 313 4.48 -15.35 -1.96
N GLU A 314 4.41 -16.67 -2.15
CA GLU A 314 4.26 -17.29 -3.47
C GLU A 314 2.97 -16.84 -4.18
N TRP A 315 1.87 -16.72 -3.43
CA TRP A 315 0.62 -16.16 -3.92
C TRP A 315 0.80 -14.73 -4.43
N MET A 316 1.33 -13.81 -3.63
CA MET A 316 1.53 -12.42 -4.04
C MET A 316 2.56 -12.29 -5.16
N LYS A 317 3.67 -13.02 -5.12
CA LYS A 317 4.75 -13.00 -6.12
C LYS A 317 4.25 -13.31 -7.53
N THR A 318 3.25 -14.19 -7.63
CA THR A 318 2.65 -14.62 -8.91
C THR A 318 1.44 -13.78 -9.32
N SER A 319 1.11 -12.72 -8.57
CA SER A 319 0.03 -11.81 -8.95
C SER A 319 0.42 -10.94 -10.14
N ALA A 320 -0.50 -10.79 -11.10
CA ALA A 320 -0.30 -9.91 -12.26
C ALA A 320 -0.14 -8.42 -11.87
N THR A 321 -0.64 -8.04 -10.69
CA THR A 321 -0.56 -6.69 -10.14
C THR A 321 0.53 -6.54 -9.07
N ALA A 322 1.41 -7.53 -8.91
CA ALA A 322 2.46 -7.50 -7.91
C ALA A 322 3.43 -6.34 -8.15
N SER A 323 3.74 -5.60 -7.08
CA SER A 323 4.81 -4.63 -7.02
C SER A 323 5.80 -5.03 -5.93
N LEU A 324 7.08 -4.74 -6.14
CA LEU A 324 8.06 -4.76 -5.07
C LEU A 324 7.85 -3.54 -4.17
N GLY A 325 7.81 -3.76 -2.85
CA GLY A 325 7.64 -2.69 -1.87
C GLY A 325 6.21 -2.15 -1.78
N ARG A 326 6.08 -0.96 -1.18
CA ARG A 326 4.80 -0.31 -0.95
C ARG A 326 4.41 0.54 -2.17
N VAL A 327 3.14 0.46 -2.54
CA VAL A 327 2.56 1.32 -3.58
C VAL A 327 1.59 2.29 -2.91
N THR A 328 1.81 3.60 -3.08
CA THR A 328 0.97 4.66 -2.50
C THR A 328 0.50 5.63 -3.59
N THR A 329 -0.07 6.76 -3.19
CA THR A 329 -0.36 7.90 -4.07
C THR A 329 0.92 8.51 -4.66
N TYR A 330 2.05 8.37 -3.97
CA TYR A 330 3.34 8.96 -4.35
C TYR A 330 4.37 7.92 -4.79
N GLU A 331 4.11 6.64 -4.53
CA GLU A 331 4.98 5.52 -4.90
C GLU A 331 4.31 4.70 -6.01
N GLU A 332 4.99 4.57 -7.14
CA GLU A 332 4.55 3.77 -8.27
C GLU A 332 4.95 2.29 -8.12
N PRO A 333 4.29 1.37 -8.85
CA PRO A 333 4.70 -0.03 -8.87
C PRO A 333 6.15 -0.20 -9.32
N VAL A 334 6.93 -0.95 -8.55
CA VAL A 334 8.33 -1.26 -8.84
C VAL A 334 8.45 -2.71 -9.28
N ALA A 335 9.06 -2.94 -10.44
CA ALA A 335 9.43 -4.26 -10.91
C ALA A 335 10.88 -4.61 -10.53
N ALA A 336 11.20 -5.90 -10.53
CA ALA A 336 12.59 -6.33 -10.41
C ALA A 336 13.43 -5.87 -11.61
N GLY A 337 14.67 -5.46 -11.36
CA GLY A 337 15.61 -5.04 -12.40
C GLY A 337 16.07 -3.59 -12.25
N MET A 338 16.68 -3.07 -13.30
CA MET A 338 17.16 -1.69 -13.34
C MET A 338 16.01 -0.74 -13.63
N ASN A 339 15.86 0.31 -12.81
CA ASN A 339 14.91 1.38 -13.10
C ASN A 339 15.46 2.24 -14.23
N LEU A 340 14.83 2.17 -15.39
CA LEU A 340 15.23 2.91 -16.58
C LEU A 340 14.55 4.29 -16.67
N GLY A 341 13.57 4.61 -15.83
CA GLY A 341 12.74 5.81 -15.98
C GLY A 341 12.25 5.98 -17.42
N ASP A 342 12.47 7.16 -18.00
CA ASP A 342 12.13 7.48 -19.39
C ASP A 342 13.22 7.10 -20.42
N THR A 343 14.30 6.44 -19.99
CA THR A 343 15.36 6.00 -20.90
C THR A 343 15.21 4.55 -21.33
N ARG A 344 16.03 4.14 -22.29
CA ARG A 344 16.10 2.77 -22.79
C ARG A 344 17.54 2.26 -22.78
N PRO A 345 17.75 0.94 -22.83
CA PRO A 345 19.08 0.39 -23.11
C PRO A 345 19.64 1.01 -24.39
N ALA A 346 20.93 1.34 -24.37
CA ALA A 346 21.62 1.82 -25.56
C ALA A 346 21.65 0.72 -26.61
N THR A 347 21.44 1.10 -27.87
CA THR A 347 21.65 0.20 -29.01
C THR A 347 23.14 -0.08 -29.19
N HIS A 348 23.45 -1.20 -29.84
CA HIS A 348 24.82 -1.49 -30.26
C HIS A 348 25.41 -0.39 -31.17
N GLY A 349 24.59 0.30 -31.96
CA GLY A 349 25.04 1.43 -32.79
C GLY A 349 25.49 2.64 -31.95
N GLU A 350 24.73 3.00 -30.93
CA GLU A 350 25.07 4.10 -30.01
C GLU A 350 26.38 3.83 -29.25
N LEU A 351 26.52 2.60 -28.74
CA LEU A 351 27.73 2.10 -28.09
C LEU A 351 28.92 2.06 -29.06
N SER A 352 28.74 1.55 -30.28
CA SER A 352 29.81 1.47 -31.27
C SER A 352 30.36 2.85 -31.60
N GLY A 353 29.49 3.83 -31.86
CA GLY A 353 30.00 5.18 -32.12
C GLY A 353 30.59 5.87 -30.86
N PHE A 354 30.25 5.41 -29.65
CA PHE A 354 30.95 5.86 -28.43
C PHE A 354 32.37 5.26 -28.41
N PHE A 355 32.52 3.97 -28.74
CA PHE A 355 33.83 3.33 -28.86
C PHE A 355 34.70 4.02 -29.89
N ASP A 356 34.16 4.32 -31.07
CA ASP A 356 34.90 5.00 -32.12
C ASP A 356 35.40 6.39 -31.66
N HIS A 357 34.53 7.16 -30.99
CA HIS A 357 34.91 8.47 -30.43
C HIS A 357 35.97 8.36 -29.32
N LEU A 358 35.81 7.42 -28.38
CA LEU A 358 36.76 7.20 -27.30
C LEU A 358 38.13 6.75 -27.83
N GLU A 359 38.15 5.78 -28.75
CA GLU A 359 39.37 5.25 -29.34
C GLU A 359 40.13 6.31 -30.13
N GLN A 360 39.42 7.13 -30.93
CA GLN A 360 40.04 8.24 -31.66
C GLN A 360 40.73 9.24 -30.72
N GLU A 361 40.09 9.61 -29.61
CA GLU A 361 40.69 10.55 -28.65
C GLU A 361 41.85 9.93 -27.85
N LEU A 362 41.75 8.64 -27.47
CA LEU A 362 42.85 7.93 -26.81
C LEU A 362 44.08 7.79 -27.73
N GLU A 363 43.86 7.53 -29.01
CA GLU A 363 44.92 7.48 -30.03
C GLU A 363 45.60 8.86 -30.14
N ARG A 364 44.81 9.93 -30.28
CA ARG A 364 45.31 11.31 -30.39
C ARG A 364 46.15 11.71 -29.17
N LEU A 365 45.79 11.23 -27.98
CA LEU A 365 46.51 11.51 -26.73
C LEU A 365 47.69 10.56 -26.47
N GLY A 366 47.96 9.60 -27.37
CA GLY A 366 49.10 8.70 -27.28
C GLY A 366 48.96 7.60 -26.22
N TYR A 367 47.74 7.24 -25.82
CA TYR A 367 47.49 6.22 -24.79
C TYR A 367 47.95 4.82 -25.21
N PHE A 368 47.87 4.49 -26.50
CA PHE A 368 48.22 3.18 -27.04
C PHE A 368 49.73 3.05 -27.33
N ASN A 369 50.57 3.20 -26.30
CA ASN A 369 52.02 3.06 -26.40
C ASN A 369 52.53 1.97 -25.42
N PRO A 370 53.19 0.89 -25.88
CA PRO A 370 53.54 0.57 -27.27
C PRO A 370 52.33 0.15 -28.15
N PRO A 371 52.39 0.36 -29.48
CA PRO A 371 51.26 0.15 -30.40
C PRO A 371 50.71 -1.29 -30.41
N GLU A 372 51.58 -2.26 -30.17
CA GLU A 372 51.24 -3.69 -30.09
C GLU A 372 50.21 -4.03 -29.00
N LYS A 373 50.06 -3.20 -27.97
CA LYS A 373 49.06 -3.40 -26.91
C LYS A 373 47.66 -2.90 -27.29
N ARG A 374 47.55 -2.10 -28.36
CA ARG A 374 46.28 -1.49 -28.79
C ARG A 374 45.15 -2.50 -28.95
N PRO A 375 45.31 -3.65 -29.66
CA PRO A 375 44.19 -4.57 -29.89
C PRO A 375 43.60 -5.11 -28.58
N THR A 376 44.45 -5.55 -27.66
CA THR A 376 44.04 -6.11 -26.36
C THR A 376 43.38 -5.05 -25.47
N THR A 377 43.92 -3.83 -25.46
CA THR A 377 43.35 -2.72 -24.69
C THR A 377 41.99 -2.29 -25.22
N VAL A 378 41.83 -2.16 -26.55
CA VAL A 378 40.54 -1.84 -27.18
C VAL A 378 39.50 -2.92 -26.90
N GLN A 379 39.87 -4.20 -27.04
CA GLN A 379 38.98 -5.32 -26.70
C GLN A 379 38.54 -5.26 -25.23
N SER A 380 39.46 -4.95 -24.32
CA SER A 380 39.16 -4.84 -22.88
C SER A 380 38.21 -3.68 -22.58
N ILE A 381 38.45 -2.50 -23.18
CA ILE A 381 37.60 -1.32 -23.06
C ILE A 381 36.18 -1.62 -23.57
N ARG A 382 36.07 -2.13 -24.80
CA ARG A 382 34.77 -2.48 -25.40
C ARG A 382 34.03 -3.52 -24.55
N SER A 383 34.73 -4.59 -24.12
CA SER A 383 34.13 -5.65 -23.30
C SER A 383 33.61 -5.13 -21.96
N MET A 384 34.34 -4.20 -21.33
CA MET A 384 33.90 -3.55 -20.08
C MET A 384 32.59 -2.78 -20.29
N PHE A 385 32.51 -1.94 -21.31
CA PHE A 385 31.34 -1.11 -21.56
C PHE A 385 30.13 -1.87 -22.11
N VAL A 386 30.35 -2.96 -22.87
CA VAL A 386 29.24 -3.84 -23.30
C VAL A 386 28.61 -4.55 -22.11
N ARG A 387 29.42 -5.05 -21.17
CA ARG A 387 28.94 -5.67 -19.92
C ARG A 387 28.24 -4.69 -18.98
N MET A 388 28.41 -3.39 -19.18
CA MET A 388 27.79 -2.37 -18.34
C MET A 388 26.27 -2.25 -18.58
N HIS A 389 25.77 -2.75 -19.72
CA HIS A 389 24.36 -2.62 -20.13
C HIS A 389 23.85 -1.16 -20.05
N ALA A 390 24.70 -0.23 -20.52
CA ALA A 390 24.45 1.20 -20.46
C ALA A 390 23.13 1.60 -21.14
N THR A 391 22.48 2.60 -20.59
CA THR A 391 21.34 3.28 -21.20
C THR A 391 21.78 4.27 -22.28
N GLU A 392 20.87 4.66 -23.16
CA GLU A 392 21.10 5.69 -24.17
C GLU A 392 21.63 6.98 -23.54
N GLN A 393 21.06 7.38 -22.40
CA GLN A 393 21.45 8.59 -21.69
C GLN A 393 22.86 8.48 -21.10
N GLU A 394 23.23 7.33 -20.54
CA GLU A 394 24.58 7.10 -20.02
C GLU A 394 25.63 7.11 -21.14
N VAL A 395 25.33 6.52 -22.31
CA VAL A 395 26.23 6.59 -23.48
C VAL A 395 26.42 8.03 -23.95
N ARG A 396 25.36 8.85 -23.95
CA ARG A 396 25.47 10.29 -24.23
C ARG A 396 26.35 11.01 -23.22
N THR A 397 26.17 10.71 -21.93
CA THR A 397 26.99 11.25 -20.85
C THR A 397 28.46 10.86 -21.03
N LEU A 398 28.76 9.60 -21.32
CA LEU A 398 30.11 9.10 -21.58
C LEU A 398 30.77 9.81 -22.77
N ARG A 399 30.05 9.98 -23.89
CA ARG A 399 30.55 10.78 -25.02
C ARG A 399 30.81 12.24 -24.63
N GLY A 400 29.96 12.82 -23.78
CA GLY A 400 30.16 14.16 -23.22
C GLY A 400 31.43 14.26 -22.36
N ILE A 401 31.71 13.23 -21.54
CA ILE A 401 32.94 13.12 -20.75
C ILE A 401 34.16 13.08 -21.67
N VAL A 402 34.14 12.22 -22.70
CA VAL A 402 35.24 12.13 -23.69
C VAL A 402 35.48 13.48 -24.36
N ALA A 403 34.43 14.14 -24.84
CA ALA A 403 34.55 15.46 -25.48
C ALA A 403 35.10 16.53 -24.51
N GLY A 404 34.69 16.50 -23.25
CA GLY A 404 35.15 17.44 -22.22
C GLY A 404 36.62 17.25 -21.85
N LEU A 405 37.08 16.01 -21.72
CA LEU A 405 38.48 15.67 -21.45
C LEU A 405 39.36 15.96 -22.67
N ALA A 406 38.89 15.63 -23.88
CA ALA A 406 39.61 15.82 -25.13
C ALA A 406 39.86 17.29 -25.47
N LYS A 407 38.84 18.14 -25.31
CA LYS A 407 38.92 19.57 -25.64
C LYS A 407 39.68 20.37 -24.60
N GLY A 408 39.84 19.84 -23.38
CA GLY A 408 40.30 20.57 -22.21
C GLY A 408 39.38 21.75 -21.92
N LYS A 409 38.61 21.73 -20.81
CA LYS A 409 38.00 22.99 -20.37
C LYS A 409 39.13 23.97 -20.05
N GLY A 410 39.44 24.85 -21.00
CA GLY A 410 40.20 26.06 -20.75
C GLY A 410 39.60 26.72 -19.53
N ARG A 411 40.45 27.12 -18.58
CA ARG A 411 40.07 27.92 -17.43
C ARG A 411 39.26 29.13 -17.88
N SER A 412 37.94 29.03 -17.90
CA SER A 412 37.07 30.18 -17.70
C SER A 412 36.33 29.93 -16.38
N ARG A 413 37.09 30.14 -15.31
CA ARG A 413 36.51 30.54 -14.04
C ARG A 413 35.80 31.85 -14.39
N LYS A 414 34.46 31.88 -14.39
CA LYS A 414 33.74 33.16 -14.36
C LYS A 414 34.36 33.94 -13.19
N ALA A 415 34.96 35.09 -13.51
CA ALA A 415 35.44 36.02 -12.49
C ALA A 415 34.24 36.39 -11.57
N PRO A 416 34.51 36.63 -10.27
CA PRO A 416 33.50 36.68 -9.21
C PRO A 416 32.35 37.65 -9.49
#